data_AF-A0A0G1JVQ3-F1
#
_entry.id   AF-A0A0G1JVQ3-F1
#
_cell.length_a   1.000
_cell.length_b   1.000
_cell.length_c   1.000
_cell.angle_alpha   90.00
_cell.angle_beta   90.00
_cell.angle_gamma   90.00
#
_symmetry.space_group_name_H-M   'P 1'
#
loop_
_entity.id
_entity.type
_entity.pdbx_description
1 polymer ?
#
loop_
_entity_poly.entity_id
_entity_poly.type
_entity_poly.pdbx_seq_one_letter_code
_entity_poly.pdbx_strand_id
1 'polypeptide(L)'
;MQGVRIRHEPKDKKSWIRLAFLVLIWLLIWSLFNDFSKVRKGFLRVDESQNRLTQVKEENLELKRKMMAVQTEYYKEKLMRDKLNLQLPGETVVVLPEKDVEVVSGEAEGETEENWEKWLKIVR
;
A
#
# COMPACT_ATOMS: atom_id res chain seq x y z
N MET A 1 -50.74 -8.87 -54.61
CA MET A 1 -49.92 -7.99 -53.75
C MET A 1 -50.87 -7.23 -52.84
N GLN A 2 -50.90 -7.52 -51.53
CA GLN A 2 -51.77 -6.83 -50.59
C GLN A 2 -50.93 -5.87 -49.75
N GLY A 3 -51.17 -4.57 -49.90
CA GLY A 3 -50.47 -3.51 -49.20
C GLY A 3 -50.86 -3.48 -47.72
N VAL A 4 -49.86 -3.55 -46.85
CA VAL A 4 -50.00 -3.35 -45.41
C VAL A 4 -50.38 -1.89 -45.15
N ARG A 5 -51.66 -1.64 -44.88
CA ARG A 5 -52.12 -0.33 -44.41
C ARG A 5 -51.73 -0.18 -42.95
N ILE A 6 -50.61 0.49 -42.69
CA ILE A 6 -50.26 0.94 -41.34
C ILE A 6 -51.23 2.06 -40.97
N ARG A 7 -52.18 1.73 -40.09
CA ARG A 7 -53.15 2.66 -39.54
C ARG A 7 -52.39 3.56 -38.55
N HIS A 8 -52.08 4.78 -38.94
CA HIS A 8 -51.61 5.80 -37.99
C HIS A 8 -52.82 6.28 -37.18
N GLU A 9 -53.00 5.69 -35.99
CA GLU A 9 -53.98 6.15 -35.02
C GLU A 9 -53.51 7.49 -34.45
N PRO A 10 -54.33 8.56 -34.49
CA PRO A 10 -53.92 9.87 -33.98
C PRO A 10 -53.72 9.77 -32.47
N LYS A 11 -52.46 9.78 -32.04
CA LYS A 11 -52.07 9.68 -30.63
C LYS A 11 -52.79 10.76 -29.83
N ASP A 12 -53.66 10.30 -28.94
CA ASP A 12 -54.42 11.09 -28.00
C ASP A 12 -53.47 11.93 -27.12
N LYS A 13 -53.84 13.20 -26.86
CA LYS A 13 -53.02 14.15 -26.08
C LYS A 13 -52.64 13.58 -24.71
N LYS A 14 -53.48 12.70 -24.14
CA LYS A 14 -53.25 12.01 -22.86
C LYS A 14 -52.11 11.00 -22.95
N SER A 15 -51.96 10.27 -24.05
CA SER A 15 -50.83 9.36 -24.30
C SER A 15 -49.50 10.10 -24.46
N TRP A 16 -49.49 11.30 -25.04
CA TRP A 16 -48.28 12.12 -25.11
C TRP A 16 -47.83 12.61 -23.73
N ILE A 17 -48.78 13.01 -22.87
CA ILE A 17 -48.48 13.40 -21.49
C ILE A 17 -47.91 12.21 -20.70
N ARG A 18 -48.49 11.01 -20.87
CA ARG A 18 -47.96 9.78 -20.24
C ARG A 18 -46.54 9.45 -20.71
N LEU A 19 -46.27 9.58 -22.01
CA LEU A 19 -44.93 9.39 -22.57
C LEU A 19 -43.93 10.40 -22.03
N ALA A 20 -44.30 11.68 -21.96
CA ALA A 20 -43.46 12.72 -21.37
C ALA A 20 -43.15 12.43 -19.89
N PHE A 21 -44.14 11.93 -19.14
CA PHE A 21 -43.95 11.55 -17.74
C PHE A 21 -43.02 10.34 -17.57
N LEU A 22 -43.14 9.33 -18.44
CA LEU A 22 -42.25 8.17 -18.45
C LEU A 22 -40.80 8.56 -18.79
N VAL A 23 -40.60 9.46 -19.74
CA VAL A 23 -39.28 9.99 -20.11
C VAL A 23 -38.68 10.79 -18.94
N LEU A 24 -39.48 11.61 -18.26
CA LEU A 24 -39.05 12.37 -17.09
C LEU A 24 -38.61 11.45 -15.94
N ILE A 25 -39.40 10.41 -15.64
CA ILE A 25 -39.05 9.39 -14.65
C ILE A 25 -37.75 8.68 -15.03
N TRP A 26 -37.59 8.33 -16.32
CA TRP A 26 -36.39 7.65 -16.80
C TRP A 26 -35.13 8.54 -16.68
N LEU A 27 -35.24 9.84 -16.97
CA LEU A 27 -34.18 10.82 -16.75
C LEU A 27 -33.80 10.98 -15.27
N LEU A 28 -34.80 10.96 -14.37
CA LEU A 28 -34.57 11.00 -12.91
C LEU A 28 -33.79 9.78 -12.43
N ILE A 29 -34.15 8.58 -12.90
CA ILE A 29 -33.44 7.33 -12.58
C ILE A 29 -32.00 7.39 -13.10
N TRP A 30 -31.78 7.88 -14.33
CA TRP A 30 -30.45 8.04 -14.92
C TRP A 30 -29.58 9.03 -14.12
N SER A 31 -30.16 10.14 -13.68
CA SER A 31 -29.48 11.17 -12.88
C SER A 31 -29.01 10.63 -11.53
N LEU A 32 -29.88 9.93 -10.81
CA LEU A 32 -29.56 9.33 -9.50
C LEU A 32 -28.49 8.24 -9.60
N PHE A 33 -28.51 7.44 -10.67
CA PHE A 33 -27.54 6.36 -10.86
C PHE A 33 -26.12 6.91 -11.10
N ASN A 34 -25.99 8.06 -11.79
CA ASN A 34 -24.70 8.68 -12.06
C ASN A 34 -24.06 9.32 -10.81
N ASP A 35 -24.87 9.78 -9.85
CA ASP A 35 -24.36 10.43 -8.63
C ASP A 35 -23.83 9.44 -7.57
N PHE A 36 -24.29 8.19 -7.57
CA PHE A 36 -23.82 7.19 -6.61
C PHE A 36 -22.31 6.86 -6.75
N SER A 37 -21.75 7.05 -7.96
CA SER A 37 -20.32 6.82 -8.23
C SER A 37 -19.41 7.91 -7.65
N LYS A 38 -19.93 9.10 -7.31
CA LYS A 38 -19.14 10.20 -6.76
C LYS A 38 -19.04 10.15 -5.23
N VAL A 39 -20.09 9.68 -4.56
CA VAL A 39 -20.12 9.57 -3.08
C VAL A 39 -19.05 8.60 -2.56
N ARG A 40 -18.76 7.52 -3.30
CA ARG A 40 -17.73 6.55 -2.90
C ARG A 40 -16.30 7.09 -2.97
N LYS A 41 -16.03 8.10 -3.83
CA LYS A 41 -14.72 8.75 -3.97
C LYS A 41 -14.45 9.78 -2.86
N GLY A 42 -15.50 10.35 -2.26
CA GLY A 42 -15.39 11.28 -1.14
C GLY A 42 -14.83 10.61 0.13
N PHE A 43 -15.31 9.40 0.45
CA PHE A 43 -14.85 8.64 1.62
C PHE A 43 -13.41 8.12 1.47
N LEU A 44 -13.03 7.66 0.27
CA LEU A 44 -11.66 7.18 0.02
C LEU A 44 -10.60 8.28 0.16
N ARG A 45 -10.90 9.52 -0.24
CA ARG A 45 -9.95 10.64 -0.17
C ARG A 45 -9.72 11.14 1.25
N VAL A 46 -10.74 11.08 2.11
CA VAL A 46 -10.63 11.47 3.53
C VAL A 46 -9.82 10.44 4.31
N ASP A 47 -10.00 9.15 4.02
CA ASP A 47 -9.25 8.07 4.67
C ASP A 47 -7.75 8.08 4.28
N GLU A 48 -7.45 8.28 3.01
CA GLU A 48 -6.05 8.39 2.54
C GLU A 48 -5.32 9.59 3.15
N SER A 49 -6.03 10.73 3.28
CA SER A 49 -5.45 11.95 3.85
C SER A 49 -5.20 11.82 5.36
N GLN A 50 -6.10 11.15 6.09
CA GLN A 50 -5.88 10.85 7.51
C GLN A 50 -4.76 9.83 7.73
N ASN A 51 -4.68 8.77 6.92
CA ASN A 51 -3.62 7.78 7.03
C ASN A 51 -2.23 8.38 6.74
N ARG A 52 -2.11 9.24 5.72
CA ARG A 52 -0.86 9.97 5.45
C ARG A 52 -0.47 10.91 6.60
N LEU A 53 -1.42 11.60 7.22
CA LEU A 53 -1.14 12.47 8.38
C LEU A 53 -0.70 11.68 9.61
N THR A 54 -1.27 10.50 9.83
CA THR A 54 -0.88 9.62 10.94
C THR A 54 0.53 9.06 10.74
N GLN A 55 0.84 8.55 9.54
CA GLN A 55 2.18 8.05 9.20
C GLN A 55 3.25 9.13 9.36
N VAL A 56 3.03 10.33 8.80
CA VAL A 56 4.01 11.43 8.90
C VAL A 56 4.21 11.89 10.34
N LYS A 57 3.17 11.88 11.18
CA LYS A 57 3.30 12.20 12.62
C LYS A 57 4.11 11.14 13.37
N GLU A 58 3.89 9.87 13.06
CA GLU A 58 4.59 8.76 13.69
C GLU A 58 6.07 8.74 13.32
N GLU A 59 6.38 8.93 12.03
CA GLU A 59 7.75 9.11 11.55
C GLU A 59 8.44 10.30 12.22
N ASN A 60 7.76 11.45 12.36
CA ASN A 60 8.33 12.62 13.01
C ASN A 60 8.65 12.37 14.49
N LEU A 61 7.77 11.64 15.19
CA LEU A 61 7.99 11.23 16.59
C LEU A 61 9.18 10.28 16.71
N GLU A 62 9.29 9.30 15.82
CA GLU A 62 10.41 8.37 15.79
C GLU A 62 11.74 9.08 15.49
N LEU A 63 11.76 9.98 14.50
CA LEU A 63 12.92 10.79 14.17
C LEU A 63 13.32 11.70 15.33
N LYS A 64 12.35 12.31 16.03
CA LYS A 64 12.64 13.11 17.25
C LYS A 64 13.25 12.26 18.35
N ARG A 65 12.76 11.05 18.59
CA ARG A 65 13.34 10.11 19.58
C ARG A 65 14.78 9.74 19.21
N LYS A 66 15.04 9.43 17.93
CA LYS A 66 16.39 9.14 17.43
C LYS A 66 17.32 10.36 17.58
N MET A 67 16.84 11.57 17.26
CA MET A 67 17.60 12.80 17.46
C MET A 67 17.91 13.05 18.93
N MET A 68 16.95 12.84 19.84
CA MET A 68 17.20 12.97 21.27
C MET A 68 18.24 11.96 21.75
N ALA A 69 18.16 10.70 21.30
CA ALA A 69 19.13 9.67 21.65
C ALA A 69 20.56 10.02 21.19
N VAL A 70 20.71 10.52 19.95
CA VAL A 70 22.02 10.90 19.37
C VAL A 70 22.56 12.21 19.95
N GLN A 71 21.69 13.12 20.40
CA GLN A 71 22.12 14.39 21.02
C GLN A 71 22.63 14.25 22.45
N THR A 72 22.36 13.13 23.13
CA THR A 72 22.87 12.88 24.48
C THR A 72 24.41 12.94 24.51
N GLU A 73 24.96 13.53 25.57
CA GLU A 73 26.43 13.63 25.73
C GLU A 73 27.10 12.26 25.72
N TYR A 74 26.44 11.24 26.29
CA TYR A 74 26.90 9.86 26.27
C TYR A 74 27.13 9.32 24.86
N TYR A 75 26.23 9.60 23.91
CA TYR A 75 26.39 9.12 22.54
C TYR A 75 27.53 9.83 21.81
N LYS A 76 27.71 11.13 22.07
CA LYS A 76 28.84 11.91 21.53
C LYS A 76 30.17 11.41 22.09
N GLU A 77 30.25 11.19 23.40
CA GLU A 77 31.45 10.64 24.06
C GLU A 77 31.79 9.25 23.52
N LYS A 78 30.79 8.37 23.39
CA LYS A 78 30.96 7.03 22.79
C LYS A 78 31.48 7.13 21.34
N LEU A 79 30.88 7.99 20.52
CA LEU A 79 31.31 8.17 19.13
C LEU A 79 32.73 8.73 19.03
N MET A 80 33.09 9.67 19.89
CA MET A 80 34.46 10.21 19.98
C MET A 80 35.45 9.14 20.43
N ARG A 81 35.06 8.31 21.39
CA ARG A 81 35.87 7.18 21.88
C ARG A 81 36.13 6.15 20.78
N ASP A 82 35.07 5.72 20.10
CA ASP A 82 35.15 4.76 18.99
C ASP A 82 36.01 5.30 17.84
N LYS A 83 35.87 6.59 17.48
CA LYS A 83 36.67 7.22 16.41
C LYS A 83 38.14 7.42 16.77
N LEU A 84 38.44 7.67 18.04
CA LEU A 84 39.82 7.86 18.52
C LEU A 84 40.46 6.54 18.95
N ASN A 85 39.77 5.41 18.80
CA ASN A 85 40.20 4.09 19.27
C ASN A 85 40.57 4.09 20.77
N LEU A 86 39.96 5.00 21.54
CA LEU A 86 40.17 5.15 22.98
C LEU A 86 39.33 4.10 23.72
N GLN A 87 39.78 3.65 24.88
CA GLN A 87 39.10 2.63 25.68
C GLN A 87 38.71 3.20 27.04
N LEU A 88 37.63 2.68 27.64
CA LEU A 88 37.41 2.92 29.07
C LEU A 88 38.49 2.19 29.88
N PRO A 89 38.87 2.72 31.06
CA PRO A 89 39.70 1.97 31.99
C PRO A 89 38.97 0.67 32.40
N GLY A 90 39.44 -0.47 31.88
CA GLY A 90 38.87 -1.81 32.13
C GLY A 90 38.36 -2.57 30.91
N GLU A 91 38.36 -1.98 29.71
CA GLU A 91 37.98 -2.68 28.46
C GLU A 91 39.18 -3.42 27.84
N THR A 92 38.99 -4.64 27.34
CA THR A 92 40.06 -5.45 26.70
C THR A 92 39.77 -5.59 25.22
N VAL A 93 40.66 -5.06 24.37
CA VAL A 93 40.56 -5.23 22.91
C VAL A 93 41.08 -6.61 22.53
N VAL A 94 40.18 -7.47 22.06
CA VAL A 94 40.53 -8.75 21.45
C VAL A 94 40.79 -8.53 19.97
N VAL A 95 42.06 -8.42 19.58
CA VAL A 95 42.46 -8.45 18.18
C VAL A 95 42.47 -9.92 17.74
N LEU A 96 41.50 -10.32 16.92
CA LEU A 96 41.55 -11.63 16.27
C LEU A 96 42.71 -11.64 15.27
N PRO A 97 43.67 -12.58 15.36
CA PRO A 97 44.64 -12.76 14.30
C PRO A 97 43.90 -13.21 13.03
N GLU A 98 44.35 -12.74 11.86
CA GLU A 98 43.87 -13.12 10.52
C GLU A 98 44.16 -14.59 10.16
N LYS A 99 44.09 -15.51 11.13
CA LYS A 99 44.02 -16.93 10.81
C LYS A 99 42.66 -17.17 10.23
N ASP A 100 42.64 -17.29 8.90
CA ASP A 100 41.65 -17.95 8.07
C ASP A 100 40.46 -18.40 8.90
N VAL A 101 39.55 -17.46 9.13
CA VAL A 101 38.17 -17.86 9.38
C VAL A 101 37.78 -18.48 8.07
N GLU A 102 37.99 -19.80 7.95
CA GLU A 102 37.27 -20.62 7.01
C GLU A 102 35.81 -20.38 7.36
N VAL A 103 35.23 -19.36 6.74
CA VAL A 103 33.81 -19.26 6.55
C VAL A 103 33.54 -20.55 5.79
N VAL A 104 33.10 -21.57 6.50
CA VAL A 104 32.44 -22.74 5.92
C VAL A 104 31.13 -22.19 5.34
N SER A 105 31.26 -21.41 4.27
CA SER A 105 30.25 -21.24 3.27
C SER A 105 30.21 -22.62 2.66
N GLY A 106 29.32 -23.46 3.19
CA GLY A 106 28.95 -24.68 2.50
C GLY A 106 28.54 -24.23 1.11
N GLU A 107 29.43 -24.45 0.15
CA GLU A 107 29.09 -24.45 -1.25
C GLU A 107 27.96 -25.48 -1.36
N ALA A 108 26.72 -24.96 -1.37
CA ALA A 108 25.60 -25.73 -1.84
C ALA A 108 25.92 -25.98 -3.30
N GLU A 109 26.51 -27.15 -3.58
CA GLU A 109 26.55 -27.74 -4.91
C GLU A 109 25.19 -27.46 -5.53
N GLY A 110 25.23 -26.74 -6.66
CA GLY A 110 24.04 -26.25 -7.33
C GLY A 110 23.23 -27.41 -7.88
N GLU A 111 22.44 -28.05 -7.02
CA GLU A 111 21.36 -28.91 -7.43
C GLU A 111 20.29 -28.01 -8.06
N THR A 112 20.13 -28.20 -9.36
CA THR A 112 19.18 -27.54 -10.28
C THR A 112 17.73 -27.93 -9.98
N GLU A 113 17.41 -28.23 -8.72
CA GLU A 113 16.06 -28.56 -8.27
C GLU A 113 15.32 -27.28 -7.87
N GLU A 114 14.14 -27.09 -8.46
CA GLU A 114 13.25 -25.98 -8.13
C GLU A 114 12.77 -26.10 -6.67
N ASN A 115 12.55 -24.97 -6.01
CA ASN A 115 12.23 -24.94 -4.57
C ASN A 115 11.06 -25.84 -4.16
N TRP A 116 10.05 -26.06 -5.01
CA TRP A 116 8.89 -26.89 -4.70
C TRP A 116 9.21 -28.39 -4.61
N GLU A 117 10.20 -28.88 -5.37
CA GLU A 117 10.64 -30.28 -5.32
C GLU A 117 11.24 -30.62 -3.95
N LYS A 118 11.96 -29.65 -3.36
CA LYS A 118 12.52 -29.76 -2.01
C LYS A 118 11.43 -29.90 -0.94
N TRP A 119 10.32 -29.15 -1.06
CA TRP A 119 9.21 -29.23 -0.12
C TRP A 119 8.48 -30.58 -0.18
N LEU A 120 8.36 -31.19 -1.37
CA LEU A 120 7.75 -32.52 -1.50
C LEU A 120 8.59 -33.62 -0.86
N LYS A 121 9.93 -33.54 -0.91
CA LYS A 121 10.82 -34.50 -0.23
C LYS A 121 10.67 -34.48 1.29
N ILE A 122 10.37 -33.31 1.88
CA ILE A 122 10.19 -33.18 3.34
C ILE A 122 8.88 -33.80 3.82
N VAL A 123 7.84 -33.80 2.99
CA VAL A 123 6.49 -34.23 3.38
C VAL A 123 6.24 -35.72 3.11
N ARG A 124 7.11 -36.40 2.34
CA ARG A 124 7.02 -37.83 2.04
C ARG A 124 7.62 -38.71 3.14
#